data_AF-A0A7Z3BQQ1-F1
#
_entry.id   AF-A0A7Z3BQQ1-F1
#
_cell.length_a   1.000
_cell.length_b   1.000
_cell.length_c   1.000
_cell.angle_alpha   90.00
_cell.angle_beta   90.00
_cell.angle_gamma   90.00
#
_symmetry.space_group_name_H-M   'P 1'
#
loop_
_entity.id
_entity.type
_entity.pdbx_description
1 polymer ?
#
loop_
_entity_poly.entity_id
_entity_poly.type
_entity_poly.pdbx_seq_one_letter_code
_entity_poly.pdbx_strand_id
1 'polypeptide(L)'
;MSALLKQAAEHWRFVAPLLTPPKTEAEYDSLIEALDELLDEIAGDESHPLSSLASQVGDMIAAYDAVHYAIPDAPGHEVLRLLMTEHQLSQSELPEIGAQSVVSEILNGKRKLNVRHIRALSERFNVPTDVFF
;
A
#
# COMPACT_ATOMS: atom_id res chain seq x y z
N MET A 1 -31.68 -10.89 26.17
CA MET A 1 -30.45 -11.09 25.38
C MET A 1 -30.68 -12.30 24.48
N SER A 2 -30.38 -12.22 23.18
CA SER A 2 -30.55 -13.36 22.28
C SER A 2 -29.58 -14.50 22.66
N ALA A 3 -29.92 -15.74 22.30
CA ALA A 3 -29.04 -16.89 22.55
C ALA A 3 -27.64 -16.69 21.91
N LEU A 4 -27.61 -16.09 20.71
CA LEU A 4 -26.38 -15.74 20.00
C LEU A 4 -25.53 -14.73 20.79
N LEU A 5 -26.15 -13.65 21.30
CA LEU A 5 -25.42 -12.64 22.08
C LEU A 5 -24.87 -13.21 23.39
N LYS A 6 -25.59 -14.15 24.01
CA LYS A 6 -25.10 -14.83 25.22
C LYS A 6 -23.86 -15.67 24.93
N GLN A 7 -23.90 -16.46 23.87
CA GLN A 7 -22.74 -17.26 23.42
C GLN A 7 -21.56 -16.37 23.03
N ALA A 8 -21.80 -15.30 22.27
CA ALA A 8 -20.77 -14.34 21.92
C ALA A 8 -20.13 -13.73 23.18
N ALA A 9 -20.93 -13.31 24.17
CA ALA A 9 -20.41 -12.75 25.41
C ALA A 9 -19.59 -13.77 26.23
N GLU A 10 -19.99 -15.04 26.25
CA GLU A 10 -19.26 -16.13 26.94
C GLU A 10 -17.86 -16.34 26.35
N HIS A 11 -17.72 -16.20 25.02
CA HIS A 11 -16.47 -16.41 24.28
C HIS A 11 -15.73 -15.12 23.92
N TRP A 12 -16.32 -13.94 24.18
CA TRP A 12 -15.82 -12.66 23.68
C TRP A 12 -14.38 -12.40 24.07
N ARG A 13 -13.97 -12.76 25.29
CA ARG A 13 -12.59 -12.53 25.76
C ARG A 13 -11.51 -13.15 24.87
N PHE A 14 -11.84 -14.22 24.13
CA PHE A 14 -10.91 -14.94 23.26
C PHE A 14 -10.90 -14.38 21.84
N VAL A 15 -12.01 -13.76 21.41
CA VAL A 15 -12.18 -13.22 20.05
C VAL A 15 -11.91 -11.71 20.01
N ALA A 16 -12.18 -10.99 21.10
CA ALA A 16 -12.03 -9.55 21.20
C ALA A 16 -10.63 -9.03 20.78
N PRO A 17 -9.51 -9.71 21.13
CA PRO A 17 -8.18 -9.27 20.68
C PRO A 17 -8.05 -9.22 19.15
N LEU A 18 -8.67 -10.17 18.43
CA LEU A 18 -8.67 -10.24 16.96
C LEU A 18 -9.65 -9.26 16.30
N LEU A 19 -10.49 -8.58 17.09
CA LEU A 19 -11.50 -7.63 16.60
C LEU A 19 -11.32 -6.23 17.20
N THR A 20 -10.16 -5.96 17.80
CA THR A 20 -9.83 -4.67 18.38
C THR A 20 -8.75 -4.01 17.53
N PRO A 21 -8.98 -2.80 16.99
CA PRO A 21 -7.96 -2.09 16.22
C PRO A 21 -6.69 -1.86 17.05
N PRO A 22 -5.49 -2.09 16.48
CA PRO A 22 -4.25 -1.93 17.21
C PRO A 22 -3.99 -0.46 17.48
N LYS A 23 -3.42 -0.15 18.65
CA LYS A 23 -3.03 1.20 19.07
C LYS A 23 -1.53 1.32 19.32
N THR A 24 -0.84 0.19 19.37
CA THR A 24 0.60 0.08 19.57
C THR A 24 1.19 -0.85 18.51
N GLU A 25 2.48 -0.69 18.25
CA GLU A 25 3.22 -1.55 17.31
C GLU A 25 3.17 -3.03 17.72
N ALA A 26 3.27 -3.33 19.03
CA ALA A 26 3.16 -4.71 19.52
C ALA A 26 1.77 -5.34 19.28
N GLU A 27 0.70 -4.55 19.41
CA GLU A 27 -0.66 -5.01 19.08
C GLU A 27 -0.84 -5.21 17.57
N TYR A 28 -0.21 -4.35 16.77
CA TYR A 28 -0.20 -4.45 15.31
C TYR A 28 0.53 -5.72 14.85
N ASP A 29 1.74 -5.97 15.35
CA ASP A 29 2.52 -7.18 15.06
C ASP A 29 1.74 -8.45 15.43
N SER A 30 1.07 -8.43 16.59
CA SER A 30 0.22 -9.55 17.02
C SER A 30 -0.94 -9.82 16.07
N LEU A 31 -1.51 -8.78 15.45
CA LEU A 31 -2.57 -8.94 14.44
C LEU A 31 -2.03 -9.43 13.10
N ILE A 32 -0.81 -9.06 12.72
CA ILE A 32 -0.15 -9.64 11.54
C ILE A 32 0.05 -11.14 11.73
N GLU A 33 0.64 -11.55 12.86
CA GLU A 33 0.86 -12.97 13.15
C GLU A 33 -0.46 -13.75 13.12
N ALA A 34 -1.52 -13.19 13.71
CA ALA A 34 -2.84 -13.79 13.67
C ALA A 34 -3.44 -13.85 12.25
N LEU A 35 -3.22 -12.83 11.42
CA LEU A 35 -3.68 -12.84 10.03
C LEU A 35 -2.97 -13.93 9.23
N ASP A 36 -1.67 -14.09 9.40
CA ASP A 36 -0.88 -15.14 8.75
C ASP A 36 -1.40 -16.53 9.13
N GLU A 37 -1.60 -16.79 10.43
CA GLU A 37 -2.19 -18.05 10.91
C GLU A 37 -3.59 -18.31 10.33
N LEU A 38 -4.43 -17.26 10.23
CA LEU A 38 -5.77 -17.38 9.64
C LEU A 38 -5.70 -17.73 8.15
N LEU A 39 -4.81 -17.10 7.40
CA LEU A 39 -4.65 -17.34 5.96
C LEU A 39 -4.12 -18.76 5.68
N ASP A 40 -3.18 -19.24 6.49
CA ASP A 40 -2.67 -20.61 6.44
C ASP A 40 -3.78 -21.64 6.70
N GLU A 41 -4.64 -21.40 7.71
CA GLU A 41 -5.78 -22.28 8.01
C GLU A 41 -6.85 -22.26 6.92
N ILE A 42 -7.15 -21.07 6.36
CA ILE A 42 -8.12 -20.93 5.26
C ILE A 42 -7.65 -21.68 4.00
N ALA A 43 -6.33 -21.75 3.77
CA ALA A 43 -5.70 -22.45 2.65
C ALA A 43 -6.32 -22.11 1.27
N GLY A 44 -6.80 -20.87 1.09
CA GLY A 44 -7.45 -20.38 -0.13
C GLY A 44 -8.92 -20.76 -0.33
N ASP A 45 -9.59 -21.38 0.67
CA ASP A 45 -11.03 -21.60 0.63
C ASP A 45 -11.80 -20.32 1.00
N GLU A 46 -12.25 -19.57 -0.01
CA GLU A 46 -13.03 -18.35 0.19
C GLU A 46 -14.34 -18.58 0.98
N SER A 47 -14.88 -19.81 1.01
CA SER A 47 -16.08 -20.15 1.77
C SER A 47 -15.81 -20.50 3.24
N HIS A 48 -14.54 -20.52 3.65
CA HIS A 48 -14.16 -20.87 5.00
C HIS A 48 -14.78 -19.92 6.04
N PRO A 49 -15.31 -20.41 7.18
CA PRO A 49 -15.95 -19.57 8.18
C PRO A 49 -15.04 -18.45 8.72
N LEU A 50 -13.74 -18.68 8.75
CA LEU A 50 -12.74 -17.71 9.20
C LEU A 50 -12.37 -16.66 8.14
N SER A 51 -12.78 -16.81 6.88
CA SER A 51 -12.47 -15.84 5.82
C SER A 51 -12.99 -14.45 6.17
N SER A 52 -14.19 -14.36 6.76
CA SER A 52 -14.74 -13.09 7.23
C SER A 52 -13.94 -12.46 8.37
N LEU A 53 -13.32 -13.27 9.23
CA LEU A 53 -12.45 -12.80 10.31
C LEU A 53 -11.12 -12.30 9.75
N ALA A 54 -10.51 -13.04 8.83
CA ALA A 54 -9.27 -12.65 8.16
C ALA A 54 -9.44 -11.31 7.43
N SER A 55 -10.54 -11.11 6.71
CA SER A 55 -10.85 -9.82 6.08
C SER A 55 -10.93 -8.69 7.11
N GLN A 56 -11.65 -8.91 8.22
CA GLN A 56 -11.81 -7.88 9.26
C GLN A 56 -10.49 -7.53 9.96
N VAL A 57 -9.61 -8.52 10.19
CA VAL A 57 -8.26 -8.29 10.73
C VAL A 57 -7.41 -7.50 9.73
N GLY A 58 -7.42 -7.90 8.45
CA GLY A 58 -6.72 -7.20 7.38
C GLY A 58 -7.14 -5.74 7.25
N ASP A 59 -8.43 -5.43 7.34
CA ASP A 59 -8.95 -4.07 7.31
C ASP A 59 -8.42 -3.21 8.47
N MET A 60 -8.27 -3.79 9.67
CA MET A 60 -7.72 -3.08 10.84
C MET A 60 -6.22 -2.82 10.71
N ILE A 61 -5.46 -3.78 10.18
CA ILE A 61 -4.03 -3.63 9.86
C ILE A 61 -3.85 -2.51 8.83
N ALA A 62 -4.60 -2.56 7.72
CA ALA A 62 -4.55 -1.55 6.68
C ALA A 62 -4.91 -0.14 7.20
N ALA A 63 -5.90 -0.04 8.11
CA ALA A 63 -6.24 1.22 8.75
C ALA A 63 -5.13 1.76 9.66
N TYR A 64 -4.40 0.88 10.36
CA TYR A 64 -3.24 1.27 11.16
C TYR A 64 -2.10 1.76 10.27
N ASP A 65 -1.80 1.03 9.19
CA ASP A 65 -0.77 1.36 8.21
C ASP A 65 -0.99 2.71 7.56
N ALA A 66 -2.23 3.01 7.17
CA ALA A 66 -2.57 4.29 6.56
C ALA A 66 -2.23 5.50 7.46
N VAL A 67 -2.19 5.32 8.78
CA VAL A 67 -1.88 6.37 9.76
C VAL A 67 -0.39 6.39 10.12
N HIS A 68 0.23 5.22 10.31
CA HIS A 68 1.57 5.10 10.89
C HIS A 68 2.68 4.86 9.85
N TYR A 69 2.35 4.20 8.75
CA TYR A 69 3.26 3.85 7.66
C TYR A 69 2.74 4.41 6.34
N ALA A 70 2.15 5.61 6.37
CA ALA A 70 1.78 6.33 5.16
C ALA A 70 3.02 6.42 4.26
N ILE A 71 2.92 5.83 3.06
CA ILE A 71 3.97 5.94 2.05
C ILE A 71 4.09 7.45 1.76
N PRO A 72 5.23 8.09 2.04
CA PRO A 72 5.38 9.50 1.78
C PRO A 72 5.18 9.74 0.27
N ASP A 73 4.47 10.80 -0.09
CA ASP A 73 4.40 11.24 -1.48
C ASP A 73 5.83 11.46 -1.98
N ALA A 74 6.30 10.57 -2.85
CA ALA A 74 7.59 10.73 -3.50
C ALA A 74 7.41 11.83 -4.55
N PRO A 75 8.19 12.91 -4.50
CA PRO A 75 8.05 13.96 -5.50
C PRO A 75 8.28 13.37 -6.89
N GLY A 76 7.48 13.73 -7.90
CA GLY A 76 7.48 13.03 -9.19
C GLY A 76 8.84 12.87 -9.91
N HIS A 77 9.87 13.63 -9.53
CA HIS A 77 11.24 13.43 -10.02
C HIS A 77 11.97 12.23 -9.38
N GLU A 78 11.65 11.86 -8.14
CA GLU A 78 12.13 10.62 -7.51
C GLU A 78 11.43 9.39 -8.10
N VAL A 79 10.13 9.48 -8.37
CA VAL A 79 9.40 8.43 -9.09
C VAL A 79 9.97 8.22 -10.49
N LEU A 80 10.26 9.31 -11.22
CA LEU A 80 10.98 9.23 -12.48
C LEU A 80 12.35 8.56 -12.34
N ARG A 81 13.11 8.88 -11.29
CA ARG A 81 14.43 8.28 -11.03
C ARG A 81 14.33 6.77 -10.81
N LEU A 82 13.35 6.33 -10.01
CA LEU A 82 13.10 4.92 -9.77
C LEU A 82 12.77 4.18 -11.08
N LEU A 83 11.83 4.71 -11.86
CA LEU A 83 11.45 4.14 -13.16
C LEU A 83 12.64 4.08 -14.13
N MET A 84 13.49 5.11 -14.16
CA MET A 84 14.71 5.06 -14.95
C MET A 84 15.66 3.95 -14.49
N THR A 85 15.83 3.76 -13.18
CA THR A 85 16.69 2.71 -12.62
C THR A 85 16.13 1.31 -12.91
N GLU A 86 14.84 1.08 -12.71
CA GLU A 86 14.16 -0.20 -12.96
C GLU A 86 14.19 -0.60 -14.43
N HIS A 87 14.14 0.37 -15.34
CA HIS A 87 14.21 0.15 -16.79
C HIS A 87 15.62 0.33 -17.38
N GLN A 88 16.64 0.56 -16.53
CA GLN A 88 18.04 0.81 -16.93
C GLN A 88 18.21 1.94 -17.98
N LEU A 89 17.39 2.99 -17.89
CA LEU A 89 17.39 4.11 -18.84
C LEU A 89 18.34 5.22 -18.40
N SER A 90 19.08 5.77 -19.35
CA SER A 90 19.85 6.99 -19.18
C SER A 90 18.99 8.25 -19.39
N GLN A 91 19.47 9.40 -18.93
CA GLN A 91 18.77 10.69 -19.10
C GLN A 91 18.57 11.09 -20.56
N SER A 92 19.40 10.59 -21.48
CA SER A 92 19.28 10.81 -22.92
C SER A 92 18.16 10.00 -23.58
N GLU A 93 17.60 9.01 -22.88
CA GLU A 93 16.64 8.07 -23.42
C GLU A 93 15.19 8.41 -23.03
N LEU A 94 14.93 9.66 -22.61
CA LEU A 94 13.60 10.20 -22.27
C LEU A 94 13.17 11.33 -23.23
N PRO A 95 12.99 11.05 -24.54
CA PRO A 95 12.63 12.06 -25.54
C PRO A 95 11.30 12.77 -25.26
N GLU A 96 10.38 12.13 -24.53
CA GLU A 96 9.09 12.68 -24.12
C GLU A 96 9.19 13.86 -23.15
N ILE A 97 10.28 13.94 -22.38
CA ILE A 97 10.60 15.07 -21.52
C ILE A 97 11.37 16.14 -22.32
N GLY A 98 12.33 15.70 -23.13
CA GLY A 98 13.12 16.55 -24.01
C GLY A 98 14.61 16.23 -23.94
N ALA A 99 15.45 17.26 -24.11
CA ALA A 99 16.90 17.10 -24.07
C ALA A 99 17.40 16.61 -22.70
N GLN A 100 18.55 15.93 -22.68
CA GLN A 100 19.18 15.41 -21.46
C GLN A 100 19.34 16.49 -20.36
N SER A 101 19.62 17.74 -20.74
CA SER A 101 19.72 18.86 -19.79
C SER A 101 18.41 19.11 -19.04
N VAL A 102 17.26 19.02 -19.72
CA VAL A 102 15.93 19.20 -19.13
C VAL A 102 15.61 18.05 -18.18
N VAL A 103 15.95 16.82 -18.57
CA VAL A 103 15.79 15.63 -17.73
C VAL A 103 16.63 15.77 -16.45
N SER A 104 17.88 16.22 -16.58
CA SER A 104 18.77 16.48 -15.44
C SER A 104 18.22 17.56 -14.50
N GLU A 105 17.68 18.66 -15.03
CA GLU A 105 17.04 19.70 -14.22
C GLU A 105 15.84 19.18 -13.44
N ILE A 106 15.05 18.29 -14.04
CA ILE A 106 13.89 17.65 -13.39
C ILE A 106 14.36 16.71 -12.28
N LEU A 107 15.30 15.81 -12.58
CA LEU A 107 15.84 14.85 -11.60
C LEU A 107 16.50 15.54 -10.39
N ASN A 108 17.06 16.74 -10.59
CA ASN A 108 17.66 17.56 -9.53
C ASN A 108 16.65 18.50 -8.85
N GLY A 109 15.35 18.41 -9.17
CA GLY A 109 14.30 19.23 -8.56
C GLY A 109 14.29 20.71 -8.97
N LYS A 110 15.16 21.13 -9.89
CA LYS A 110 15.22 22.52 -10.40
C LYS A 110 14.01 22.85 -11.27
N ARG A 111 13.41 21.83 -11.89
CA ARG A 111 12.23 21.96 -12.75
C ARG A 111 11.19 20.90 -12.41
N LYS A 112 9.91 21.28 -12.37
CA LYS A 112 8.82 20.33 -12.16
C LYS A 112 8.42 19.65 -13.48
N LEU A 113 7.97 18.40 -13.38
CA LEU A 113 7.24 17.74 -14.46
C LEU A 113 5.96 18.52 -14.75
N ASN A 114 5.61 18.65 -16.03
CA ASN A 114 4.33 19.22 -16.43
C ASN A 114 3.36 18.08 -16.81
N VAL A 115 2.07 18.42 -16.93
CA VAL A 115 1.01 17.44 -17.26
C VAL A 115 1.29 16.68 -18.56
N ARG A 116 1.92 17.31 -19.56
CA ARG A 116 2.29 16.63 -20.82
C ARG A 116 3.37 15.57 -20.60
N HIS A 117 4.39 15.88 -19.81
CA HIS A 117 5.44 14.92 -19.45
C HIS A 117 4.85 13.77 -18.63
N ILE A 118 4.01 14.08 -17.63
CA ILE A 118 3.37 13.07 -16.78
C ILE A 118 2.55 12.08 -17.61
N ARG A 119 1.73 12.56 -18.56
CA ARG A 119 0.97 11.66 -19.44
C ARG A 119 1.88 10.77 -20.30
N ALA A 120 2.91 11.35 -20.91
CA ALA A 120 3.80 10.57 -21.76
C ALA A 120 4.62 9.53 -20.98
N LEU A 121 5.06 9.86 -19.77
CA LEU A 121 5.75 8.93 -18.88
C LEU A 121 4.80 7.84 -18.36
N SER A 122 3.58 8.22 -17.97
CA SER A 122 2.51 7.29 -17.58
C SER A 122 2.22 6.27 -18.68
N GLU A 123 2.09 6.70 -19.94
CA GLU A 123 1.92 5.82 -21.10
C GLU A 123 3.14 4.92 -21.34
N ARG A 124 4.35 5.48 -21.23
CA ARG A 124 5.60 4.73 -21.47
C ARG A 124 5.84 3.63 -20.43
N PHE A 125 5.66 3.95 -19.15
CA PHE A 125 5.95 3.06 -18.04
C PHE A 125 4.73 2.24 -17.61
N ASN A 126 3.56 2.48 -18.23
CA ASN A 126 2.29 1.85 -17.87
C ASN A 126 1.96 2.01 -16.38
N VAL A 127 2.16 3.21 -15.85
CA VAL A 127 1.85 3.59 -14.47
C VAL A 127 0.75 4.65 -14.45
N PRO A 128 -0.16 4.66 -13.45
CA PRO A 128 -1.12 5.73 -13.27
C PRO A 128 -0.47 7.13 -13.17
N THR A 129 -1.16 8.20 -13.58
CA THR A 129 -0.55 9.54 -13.58
C THR A 129 -0.39 10.15 -12.19
N ASP A 130 -1.18 9.69 -11.22
CA ASP A 130 -1.17 10.13 -9.82
C ASP A 130 0.18 9.90 -9.14
N VAL A 131 0.93 8.86 -9.55
CA VAL A 131 2.28 8.57 -9.01
C VAL A 131 3.31 9.69 -9.25
N PHE A 132 3.02 10.68 -10.11
CA PHE A 132 3.93 11.80 -10.38
C PHE A 132 3.51 13.12 -9.72
N PHE A 133 2.41 13.16 -8.97
CA PHE A 133 1.86 14.38 -8.36
C PHE A 133 2.31 14.62 -6.92
#